data_AF-A0A1F9D8K9-F1
#
_entry.id   AF-A0A1F9D8K9-F1
#
_cell.length_a   1.000
_cell.length_b   1.000
_cell.length_c   1.000
_cell.angle_alpha   90.00
_cell.angle_beta   90.00
_cell.angle_gamma   90.00
#
_symmetry.space_group_name_H-M   'P 1'
#
loop_
_entity.id
_entity.type
_entity.pdbx_description
1 polymer ?
#
loop_
_entity_poly.entity_id
_entity_poly.type
_entity_poly.pdbx_seq_one_letter_code
_entity_poly.pdbx_strand_id
1 'polypeptide(L)'
;NAGKKAGEELKKVAEKKQSEITSMEKELKSLKDDLDKKSSVLTATARRDKETAYQKKLRDYQLLVNDANEDLRKKDQEIFAKLMPEILKVIRTIAEKEKYTLIIDVATMPVPYFDKDYDLSKKVIEEYNKKH
;
A
#
# COMPACT_ATOMS: atom_id res chain seq x y z
N ASN A 1 -11.01 15.48 5.43
CA ASN A 1 -12.02 14.42 5.54
C ASN A 1 -11.36 13.08 5.85
N ALA A 2 -12.11 12.11 6.36
CA ALA A 2 -11.56 10.83 6.84
C ALA A 2 -10.80 10.05 5.75
N GLY A 3 -11.30 10.06 4.51
CA GLY A 3 -10.62 9.42 3.37
C GLY A 3 -9.22 10.00 3.09
N LYS A 4 -9.07 11.33 3.06
CA LYS A 4 -7.74 11.96 2.91
C LYS A 4 -6.81 11.61 4.05
N LYS A 5 -7.31 11.66 5.30
CA LYS A 5 -6.50 11.31 6.48
C LYS A 5 -6.01 9.86 6.44
N ALA A 6 -6.88 8.93 6.09
CA ALA A 6 -6.51 7.52 5.94
C ALA A 6 -5.50 7.30 4.81
N GLY A 7 -5.65 8.00 3.69
CA GLY A 7 -4.67 7.99 2.60
C GLY A 7 -3.31 8.56 3.00
N GLU A 8 -3.28 9.63 3.79
CA GLU A 8 -2.03 10.19 4.34
C GLU A 8 -1.34 9.24 5.33
N GLU A 9 -2.12 8.55 6.17
CA GLU A 9 -1.58 7.52 7.07
C GLU A 9 -0.95 6.35 6.29
N LEU A 10 -1.62 5.84 5.26
CA LEU A 10 -1.05 4.82 4.36
C LEU A 10 0.22 5.30 3.67
N LYS A 11 0.20 6.54 3.15
CA LYS A 11 1.35 7.14 2.48
C LYS A 11 2.57 7.21 3.41
N LYS A 12 2.38 7.64 4.66
CA LYS A 12 3.47 7.69 5.66
C LYS A 12 4.05 6.32 5.96
N VAL A 13 3.20 5.29 6.08
CA VAL A 13 3.66 3.91 6.29
C VAL A 13 4.45 3.42 5.07
N ALA A 14 3.95 3.67 3.86
CA ALA A 14 4.62 3.30 2.62
C ALA A 14 5.98 3.99 2.48
N GLU A 15 6.06 5.30 2.74
CA GLU A 15 7.31 6.07 2.68
C GLU A 15 8.36 5.55 3.68
N LYS A 16 7.94 5.22 4.92
CA LYS A 16 8.82 4.64 5.93
C LYS A 16 9.39 3.29 5.46
N LYS A 17 8.53 2.38 5.02
CA LYS A 17 8.94 1.05 4.53
C LYS A 17 9.84 1.16 3.29
N GLN A 18 9.51 2.06 2.37
CA GLN A 18 10.33 2.30 1.17
C GLN A 18 11.73 2.80 1.54
N SER A 19 11.85 3.66 2.55
CA SER A 19 13.14 4.13 3.05
C SER A 19 14.00 2.98 3.60
N GLU A 20 13.39 2.10 4.42
CA GLU A 20 14.04 0.92 4.99
C GLU A 20 14.51 -0.05 3.88
N ILE A 21 13.66 -0.34 2.90
CA ILE A 21 13.98 -1.19 1.73
C ILE A 21 15.14 -0.58 0.93
N THR A 22 15.08 0.72 0.64
CA THR A 22 16.11 1.42 -0.14
C THR A 22 17.46 1.43 0.58
N SER A 23 17.45 1.56 1.91
CA SER A 23 18.68 1.48 2.72
C SER A 23 19.32 0.10 2.60
N MET A 24 18.53 -0.96 2.77
CA MET A 24 19.03 -2.34 2.71
C MET A 24 19.49 -2.74 1.29
N GLU A 25 18.80 -2.25 0.26
CA GLU A 25 19.21 -2.42 -1.14
C GLU A 25 20.59 -1.80 -1.41
N LYS A 26 20.84 -0.59 -0.91
CA LYS A 26 22.15 0.08 -1.04
C LYS A 26 23.26 -0.73 -0.36
N GLU A 27 22.99 -1.25 0.83
CA GLU A 27 23.95 -2.10 1.57
C GLU A 27 24.24 -3.40 0.82
N LEU A 28 23.21 -4.05 0.25
CA LEU A 28 23.37 -5.24 -0.58
C LEU A 28 24.20 -4.96 -1.83
N LYS A 29 23.93 -3.85 -2.52
CA LYS A 29 24.70 -3.43 -3.68
C LYS A 29 26.15 -3.18 -3.32
N SER A 30 26.41 -2.49 -2.20
CA SER A 30 27.76 -2.25 -1.72
C SER A 30 28.50 -3.55 -1.41
N LEU A 31 27.86 -4.53 -0.75
CA LEU A 31 28.47 -5.83 -0.45
C LEU A 31 28.79 -6.62 -1.71
N LYS A 32 27.88 -6.60 -2.70
CA LYS A 32 28.07 -7.25 -3.99
C LYS A 32 29.25 -6.63 -4.76
N ASP A 33 29.27 -5.31 -4.86
CA ASP A 33 30.36 -4.58 -5.52
C ASP A 33 31.72 -4.86 -4.85
N ASP A 34 31.73 -4.97 -3.52
CA ASP A 34 32.91 -5.27 -2.73
C ASP A 34 33.42 -6.70 -2.98
N LEU A 35 32.51 -7.67 -3.10
CA LEU A 35 32.82 -9.06 -3.45
C LEU A 35 33.40 -9.15 -4.86
N ASP A 36 32.77 -8.48 -5.84
CA ASP A 36 33.16 -8.53 -7.25
C ASP A 36 34.53 -7.87 -7.45
N LYS A 37 34.74 -6.66 -6.92
CA LYS A 37 35.99 -5.88 -7.09
C LYS A 37 37.18 -6.44 -6.33
N LYS A 38 36.96 -7.01 -5.14
CA LYS A 38 38.05 -7.51 -4.28
C LYS A 38 38.24 -9.03 -4.40
N SER A 39 37.47 -9.70 -5.26
CA SER A 39 37.48 -11.16 -5.44
C SER A 39 38.88 -11.75 -5.65
N SER A 40 39.77 -11.04 -6.34
CA SER A 40 41.13 -11.48 -6.66
C SER A 40 42.15 -11.25 -5.52
N VAL A 41 41.84 -10.41 -4.54
CA VAL A 41 42.75 -10.05 -3.43
C VAL A 41 42.27 -10.56 -2.06
N LEU A 42 41.07 -11.13 -1.99
CA LEU A 42 40.52 -11.71 -0.76
C LEU A 42 41.09 -13.12 -0.51
N THR A 43 41.38 -13.43 0.75
CA THR A 43 41.63 -14.81 1.16
C THR A 43 40.35 -15.65 1.02
N ALA A 44 40.49 -16.97 0.90
CA ALA A 44 39.35 -17.88 0.79
C ALA A 44 38.36 -17.73 1.96
N THR A 45 38.87 -17.57 3.18
CA THR A 45 38.06 -17.33 4.39
C THR A 45 37.33 -16.00 4.30
N ALA A 46 38.03 -14.90 4.01
CA ALA A 46 37.40 -13.57 3.93
C ALA A 46 36.34 -13.50 2.83
N ARG A 47 36.56 -14.17 1.69
CA ARG A 47 35.56 -14.29 0.62
C ARG A 47 34.32 -15.06 1.09
N ARG A 48 34.51 -16.18 1.78
CA ARG A 48 33.40 -17.00 2.31
C ARG A 48 32.57 -16.24 3.35
N ASP A 49 33.22 -15.48 4.23
CA ASP A 49 32.53 -14.69 5.24
C ASP A 49 31.68 -13.57 4.61
N LYS A 50 32.23 -12.87 3.62
CA LYS A 50 31.49 -11.84 2.86
C LYS A 50 30.32 -12.43 2.06
N GLU A 51 30.51 -13.58 1.40
CA GLU A 51 29.42 -14.26 0.70
C GLU A 51 28.31 -14.66 1.68
N THR A 52 28.67 -15.23 2.84
CA THR A 52 27.70 -15.59 3.87
C THR A 52 26.94 -14.36 4.38
N ALA A 53 27.63 -13.24 4.61
CA ALA A 53 27.00 -11.98 5.00
C ALA A 53 26.06 -11.44 3.92
N TYR A 54 26.46 -11.50 2.65
CA TYR A 54 25.62 -11.12 1.51
C TYR A 54 24.35 -11.98 1.43
N GLN A 55 24.49 -13.31 1.48
CA GLN A 55 23.36 -14.24 1.42
C GLN A 55 22.39 -14.04 2.60
N LYS A 56 22.92 -13.81 3.81
CA LYS A 56 22.09 -13.47 4.97
C LYS A 56 21.30 -12.18 4.72
N LYS A 57 21.98 -11.12 4.26
CA LYS A 57 21.35 -9.82 4.05
C LYS A 57 20.35 -9.83 2.89
N LEU A 58 20.57 -10.66 1.88
CA LEU A 58 19.66 -10.85 0.75
C LEU A 58 18.34 -11.48 1.21
N ARG A 59 18.44 -12.47 2.10
CA ARG A 59 17.26 -13.08 2.75
C ARG A 59 16.51 -12.07 3.61
N ASP A 60 17.24 -11.32 4.44
CA ASP A 60 16.66 -10.28 5.31
C ASP A 60 15.93 -9.21 4.47
N TYR A 61 16.48 -8.83 3.30
CA TYR A 61 15.86 -7.92 2.34
C TYR A 61 14.57 -8.47 1.73
N GLN A 62 14.59 -9.72 1.27
CA GLN A 62 13.39 -10.36 0.70
C GLN A 62 12.26 -10.45 1.73
N LEU A 63 12.59 -10.78 2.98
CA LEU A 63 11.63 -10.77 4.09
C LEU A 63 11.08 -9.37 4.32
N LEU A 64 11.95 -8.36 4.41
CA LEU A 64 11.52 -6.97 4.60
C LEU A 64 10.55 -6.48 3.52
N VAL A 65 10.82 -6.80 2.25
CA VAL A 65 9.96 -6.42 1.12
C VAL A 65 8.59 -7.12 1.22
N ASN A 66 8.58 -8.42 1.54
CA ASN A 66 7.33 -9.18 1.69
C ASN A 66 6.50 -8.65 2.86
N ASP A 67 7.12 -8.45 4.02
CA ASP A 67 6.48 -7.92 5.22
C ASP A 67 5.92 -6.51 4.98
N ALA A 68 6.68 -5.65 4.30
CA ALA A 68 6.22 -4.32 3.93
C ALA A 68 4.97 -4.35 3.03
N ASN A 69 4.94 -5.23 2.03
CA ASN A 69 3.79 -5.40 1.15
C ASN A 69 2.58 -5.95 1.91
N GLU A 70 2.78 -6.92 2.81
CA GLU A 70 1.71 -7.49 3.63
C GLU A 70 1.14 -6.47 4.61
N ASP A 71 2.00 -5.70 5.28
CA ASP A 71 1.62 -4.63 6.20
C ASP A 71 0.78 -3.56 5.49
N LEU A 72 1.20 -3.13 4.30
CA LEU A 72 0.45 -2.16 3.49
C LEU A 72 -0.93 -2.69 3.10
N ARG A 73 -1.00 -3.96 2.66
CA ARG A 73 -2.28 -4.60 2.31
C ARG A 73 -3.19 -4.71 3.53
N LYS A 74 -2.68 -5.13 4.69
CA LYS A 74 -3.44 -5.22 5.94
C LYS A 74 -3.96 -3.84 6.35
N LYS A 75 -3.12 -2.81 6.27
CA LYS A 75 -3.51 -1.44 6.62
C LYS A 75 -4.61 -0.89 5.71
N ASP A 76 -4.51 -1.15 4.42
CA ASP A 76 -5.54 -0.77 3.45
C ASP A 76 -6.88 -1.47 3.74
N GLN A 77 -6.83 -2.78 4.03
CA GLN A 77 -8.01 -3.56 4.45
C GLN A 77 -8.63 -3.04 5.75
N GLU A 78 -7.82 -2.70 6.75
CA GLU A 78 -8.29 -2.12 8.03
C GLU A 78 -9.01 -0.78 7.80
N ILE A 79 -8.44 0.09 6.97
CA ILE A 79 -9.04 1.38 6.61
C ILE A 79 -10.38 1.15 5.91
N PHE A 80 -10.41 0.26 4.93
CA PHE A 80 -11.63 -0.08 4.20
C PHE A 80 -12.71 -0.65 5.15
N ALA A 81 -12.34 -1.61 6.00
CA ALA A 81 -13.24 -2.21 6.98
C ALA A 81 -13.83 -1.18 7.96
N LYS A 82 -13.06 -0.13 8.29
CA LYS A 82 -13.50 0.96 9.16
C LYS A 82 -14.40 1.97 8.45
N LEU A 83 -14.08 2.36 7.22
CA LEU A 83 -14.77 3.45 6.51
C LEU A 83 -16.01 2.97 5.75
N MET A 84 -15.95 1.78 5.15
CA MET A 84 -16.99 1.29 4.26
C MET A 84 -18.37 1.18 4.90
N PRO A 85 -18.54 0.68 6.14
CA PRO A 85 -19.86 0.62 6.78
C PRO A 85 -20.52 2.00 6.92
N GLU A 86 -19.73 3.04 7.25
CA GLU A 86 -20.22 4.41 7.38
C GLU A 86 -20.56 5.03 6.01
N ILE A 87 -19.76 4.73 4.98
CA ILE A 87 -20.05 5.12 3.59
C ILE A 87 -21.36 4.48 3.12
N LEU A 88 -21.57 3.19 3.37
CA LEU A 88 -22.80 2.49 3.01
C LEU A 88 -24.04 3.08 3.69
N LYS A 89 -23.93 3.52 4.95
CA LYS A 89 -25.01 4.24 5.64
C LYS A 89 -25.36 5.56 4.95
N VAL A 90 -24.35 6.31 4.51
CA VAL A 90 -24.55 7.57 3.75
C VAL A 90 -25.20 7.29 2.41
N ILE A 91 -24.70 6.30 1.66
CA ILE A 91 -25.28 5.85 0.38
C ILE A 91 -26.76 5.49 0.57
N ARG A 92 -27.09 4.69 1.59
CA ARG A 92 -28.47 4.30 1.89
C ARG A 92 -29.37 5.50 2.22
N THR A 93 -28.86 6.45 3.00
CA THR A 93 -29.60 7.67 3.34
C THR A 93 -29.96 8.47 2.08
N ILE A 94 -29.00 8.62 1.16
CA ILE A 94 -29.22 9.30 -0.13
C ILE A 94 -30.20 8.49 -0.99
N ALA A 95 -30.01 7.17 -1.06
CA ALA A 95 -30.85 6.24 -1.81
C ALA A 95 -32.33 6.37 -1.45
N GLU A 96 -32.64 6.29 -0.15
CA GLU A 96 -34.01 6.37 0.37
C GLU A 96 -34.61 7.77 0.19
N LYS A 97 -33.84 8.83 0.45
CA LYS A 97 -34.29 10.22 0.30
C LYS A 97 -34.66 10.57 -1.14
N GLU A 98 -33.90 10.07 -2.09
CA GLU A 98 -34.02 10.41 -3.52
C GLU A 98 -34.69 9.32 -4.33
N LYS A 99 -35.14 8.25 -3.67
CA LYS A 99 -35.92 7.15 -4.23
C LYS A 99 -35.19 6.38 -5.33
N TYR A 100 -33.87 6.21 -5.18
CA TYR A 100 -33.10 5.33 -6.07
C TYR A 100 -33.51 3.87 -5.85
N THR A 101 -33.73 3.15 -6.95
CA THR A 101 -34.05 1.70 -6.91
C THR A 101 -32.80 0.85 -6.71
N LEU A 102 -31.65 1.29 -7.25
CA LEU A 102 -30.39 0.57 -7.21
C LEU A 102 -29.23 1.56 -7.26
N ILE A 103 -28.15 1.25 -6.53
CA ILE A 103 -26.86 1.92 -6.65
C ILE A 103 -25.82 0.85 -6.97
N ILE A 104 -24.99 1.11 -7.98
CA ILE A 104 -23.96 0.19 -8.46
C ILE A 104 -22.60 0.83 -8.21
N ASP A 105 -21.69 0.07 -7.63
CA ASP A 105 -20.28 0.45 -7.56
C ASP A 105 -19.57 0.05 -8.87
N VAL A 106 -19.28 1.05 -9.69
CA VAL A 106 -18.61 0.86 -10.99
C VAL A 106 -17.15 0.42 -10.87
N ALA A 107 -16.56 0.49 -9.67
CA ALA A 107 -15.19 -0.02 -9.44
C ALA A 107 -15.17 -1.54 -9.24
N THR A 108 -16.25 -2.13 -8.74
CA THR A 108 -16.35 -3.58 -8.50
C THR A 108 -17.11 -4.31 -9.61
N MET A 109 -17.98 -3.61 -10.34
CA MET A 109 -18.70 -4.15 -11.48
C MET A 109 -18.38 -3.39 -12.77
N PRO A 110 -17.96 -4.08 -13.84
CA PRO A 110 -17.81 -3.46 -15.16
C PRO A 110 -19.17 -2.95 -15.66
N VAL A 111 -19.31 -1.63 -15.75
CA VAL A 111 -20.47 -0.97 -16.36
C VAL A 111 -19.99 -0.31 -17.66
N PRO A 112 -20.32 -0.85 -18.85
CA PRO A 112 -19.81 -0.33 -20.12
C PRO A 112 -20.20 1.12 -20.40
N TYR A 113 -21.34 1.56 -19.86
CA TYR A 113 -21.82 2.92 -19.95
C TYR A 113 -22.79 3.22 -18.80
N PHE A 114 -22.65 4.41 -18.21
CA PHE A 114 -23.68 5.05 -17.40
C PHE A 114 -23.60 6.55 -17.64
N ASP A 115 -24.72 7.24 -17.49
CA ASP A 115 -24.75 8.70 -17.59
C ASP A 115 -24.15 9.31 -16.31
N LYS A 116 -23.16 10.20 -16.47
CA LYS A 116 -22.39 10.82 -15.38
C LYS A 116 -23.25 11.72 -14.50
N ASP A 117 -24.39 12.19 -15.01
CA ASP A 117 -25.33 12.98 -14.21
C ASP A 117 -25.95 12.17 -13.07
N TYR A 118 -25.90 10.83 -13.14
CA TYR A 118 -26.29 9.92 -12.07
C TYR A 118 -25.12 9.45 -11.18
N ASP A 119 -23.91 10.00 -11.35
CA ASP A 119 -22.78 9.71 -10.46
C ASP A 119 -22.98 10.35 -9.07
N LEU A 120 -23.26 9.51 -8.07
CA LEU A 120 -23.48 9.94 -6.69
C LEU A 120 -22.19 10.15 -5.90
N SER A 121 -21.01 9.83 -6.46
CA SER A 121 -19.75 9.78 -5.71
C SER A 121 -19.43 11.08 -4.98
N LYS A 122 -19.53 12.23 -5.67
CA LYS A 122 -19.27 13.55 -5.06
C LYS A 122 -20.23 13.84 -3.91
N LYS A 123 -21.51 13.54 -4.10
CA LYS A 123 -22.56 13.74 -3.10
C LYS A 123 -22.35 12.86 -1.88
N VAL A 124 -22.02 11.59 -2.08
CA VAL A 124 -21.69 10.65 -0.99
C VAL A 124 -20.49 11.18 -0.20
N ILE A 125 -19.44 11.65 -0.88
CA ILE A 125 -18.26 12.24 -0.23
C ILE A 125 -18.65 13.47 0.60
N GLU A 126 -19.47 14.37 0.06
CA GLU A 126 -19.91 15.57 0.77
C GLU A 126 -20.75 15.24 2.00
N GLU A 127 -21.75 14.36 1.87
CA GLU A 127 -22.63 13.95 2.97
C GLU A 127 -21.87 13.18 4.05
N TYR A 128 -20.89 12.35 3.66
CA TYR A 128 -20.00 11.69 4.60
C TYR A 128 -19.19 12.71 5.43
N ASN A 129 -18.59 13.71 4.77
CA ASN A 129 -17.77 14.74 5.43
C ASN A 129 -18.58 15.68 6.34
N LYS A 130 -19.90 15.81 6.12
CA LYS A 130 -20.76 16.57 7.04
C LYS A 130 -20.98 15.83 8.36
N LYS A 131 -20.90 14.49 8.35
CA LYS A 131 -21.10 13.63 9.52
C LYS A 131 -19.81 13.30 10.27
N HIS A 132 -18.64 13.52 9.66
CA HIS A 132 -17.32 13.12 10.16
C HIS A 132 -16.21 14.12 9.82
#